data_AF-A0AAD4JG79-F1
#
_entry.id   AF-A0AAD4JG79-F1
#
_cell.length_a   1.000
_cell.length_b   1.000
_cell.length_c   1.000
_cell.angle_alpha   90.00
_cell.angle_beta   90.00
_cell.angle_gamma   90.00
#
_symmetry.space_group_name_H-M   'P 1'
#
loop_
_entity.id
_entity.type
_entity.pdbx_description
1 polymer ?
#
loop_
_entity_poly.entity_id
_entity_poly.type
_entity_poly.pdbx_seq_one_letter_code
_entity_poly.pdbx_strand_id
1 'polypeptide(L)'
;MRSCSCQQKFIRTNLRTWCTEVTKLHISLISAENLPDIRHFGKMKVYAEVSLNGTNTIKTKVDKERETNPMWDFSCDFTVNLKEASVLTVKLYCDRTRGDKCIGAIQILVSDLFQWPENVATAYPVAGTTHGKLNIRYTTSLARQACHRSPC
;
A
#
# COMPACT_ATOMS: atom_id res chain seq x y z
N MET A 1 -53.49 -21.25 6.08
CA MET A 1 -53.35 -21.36 7.54
C MET A 1 -52.05 -22.09 7.85
N ARG A 2 -51.23 -21.52 8.75
CA ARG A 2 -50.17 -22.14 9.58
C ARG A 2 -48.81 -22.51 8.95
N SER A 3 -47.88 -21.57 9.10
CA SER A 3 -46.54 -21.68 9.72
C SER A 3 -46.04 -23.07 10.15
N CYS A 4 -44.77 -23.38 9.82
CA CYS A 4 -43.82 -24.19 10.61
C CYS A 4 -42.41 -23.62 10.35
N SER A 5 -41.86 -22.73 11.17
CA SER A 5 -41.20 -22.94 12.47
C SER A 5 -40.03 -23.94 12.47
N CYS A 6 -38.82 -23.37 12.40
CA CYS A 6 -37.70 -23.56 13.33
C CYS A 6 -37.25 -24.99 13.73
N GLN A 7 -35.97 -25.26 13.41
CA GLN A 7 -34.96 -26.04 14.14
C GLN A 7 -34.99 -27.56 14.01
N GLN A 8 -33.90 -28.10 13.44
CA GLN A 8 -33.24 -29.26 14.04
C GLN A 8 -31.74 -29.00 14.11
N LYS A 9 -31.29 -28.78 15.35
CA LYS A 9 -29.92 -28.72 15.84
C LYS A 9 -29.12 -29.96 15.41
N PHE A 10 -27.79 -29.88 15.37
CA PHE A 10 -26.91 -30.81 16.11
C PHE A 10 -25.42 -30.36 16.13
N ILE A 11 -24.97 -30.04 17.36
CA ILE A 11 -23.67 -30.34 18.02
C ILE A 11 -22.34 -29.67 17.55
N ARG A 12 -21.95 -28.66 18.37
CA ARG A 12 -20.67 -28.53 19.12
C ARG A 12 -19.41 -29.16 18.51
N THR A 13 -18.60 -28.37 17.80
CA THR A 13 -17.28 -27.86 18.25
C THR A 13 -16.63 -27.05 17.11
N ASN A 14 -16.39 -25.76 17.35
CA ASN A 14 -15.27 -24.97 16.82
C ASN A 14 -14.83 -25.09 15.34
N LEU A 15 -15.76 -25.18 14.39
CA LEU A 15 -15.43 -24.78 13.02
C LEU A 15 -15.66 -23.27 12.88
N ARG A 16 -14.78 -22.50 13.55
CA ARG A 16 -14.42 -21.16 13.06
C ARG A 16 -13.76 -21.39 11.71
N THR A 17 -14.53 -21.53 10.65
CA THR A 17 -13.97 -21.32 9.32
C THR A 17 -13.63 -19.85 9.28
N TRP A 18 -12.37 -19.55 9.56
CA TRP A 18 -11.79 -18.21 9.52
C TRP A 18 -11.79 -17.77 8.05
N CYS A 19 -12.93 -17.32 7.56
CA CYS A 19 -13.00 -16.53 6.35
C CYS A 19 -12.27 -15.22 6.69
N THR A 20 -10.96 -15.21 6.48
CA THR A 20 -10.18 -13.98 6.42
C THR A 20 -10.68 -13.26 5.17
N GLU A 21 -11.22 -12.05 5.37
CA GLU A 21 -11.55 -11.14 4.28
C GLU A 21 -10.22 -10.60 3.76
N VAL A 22 -9.62 -11.39 2.89
CA VAL A 22 -8.35 -11.08 2.25
C VAL A 22 -8.67 -10.36 0.94
N THR A 23 -8.08 -9.18 0.79
CA THR A 23 -8.24 -8.34 -0.39
C THR A 23 -6.87 -8.11 -1.02
N LYS A 24 -6.83 -8.05 -2.35
CA LYS A 24 -5.65 -7.57 -3.07
C LYS A 24 -5.71 -6.05 -3.16
N LEU A 25 -4.71 -5.41 -2.62
CA LEU A 25 -4.50 -3.96 -2.69
C LEU A 25 -3.44 -3.69 -3.77
N HIS A 26 -3.85 -3.11 -4.88
CA HIS A 26 -2.96 -2.67 -5.94
C HIS A 26 -2.65 -1.19 -5.73
N ILE A 27 -1.37 -0.87 -5.55
CA ILE A 27 -0.88 0.47 -5.23
C ILE A 27 -0.07 0.98 -6.42
N SER A 28 -0.40 2.18 -6.89
CA SER A 28 0.30 2.91 -7.94
C SER A 28 0.94 4.17 -7.35
N LEU A 29 2.27 4.20 -7.37
CA LEU A 29 3.08 5.38 -7.05
C LEU A 29 3.34 6.15 -8.34
N ILE A 30 2.66 7.29 -8.47
CA ILE A 30 2.64 8.05 -9.72
C ILE A 30 3.87 8.96 -9.78
N SER A 31 3.92 9.91 -8.85
CA SER A 31 4.96 10.95 -8.80
C SER A 31 5.08 11.55 -7.41
N ALA A 32 6.17 12.26 -7.16
CA ALA A 32 6.28 13.19 -6.05
C ALA A 32 6.61 14.59 -6.56
N GLU A 33 6.28 15.60 -5.78
CA GLU A 33 6.42 17.01 -6.16
C GLU A 33 6.97 17.83 -4.99
N ASN A 34 7.71 18.89 -5.31
CA ASN A 34 8.26 19.85 -4.35
C ASN A 34 9.09 19.20 -3.23
N LEU A 35 9.84 18.15 -3.55
CA LEU A 35 10.79 17.56 -2.61
C LEU A 35 11.93 18.54 -2.32
N PRO A 36 12.46 18.59 -1.09
CA PRO A 36 13.61 19.41 -0.80
C PRO A 36 14.83 18.87 -1.57
N ASP A 37 15.60 19.77 -2.17
CA ASP A 37 16.90 19.38 -2.71
C ASP A 37 17.86 19.12 -1.54
N ILE A 38 18.26 17.86 -1.42
CA ILE A 38 19.14 17.37 -0.35
C ILE A 38 20.56 17.11 -0.83
N ARG A 39 20.86 17.43 -2.09
CA ARG A 39 22.20 17.39 -2.67
C ARG A 39 22.78 18.79 -2.75
N HIS A 40 24.06 18.91 -2.39
CA HIS A 40 24.83 20.15 -2.60
C HIS A 40 25.47 20.21 -4.00
N PHE A 41 25.60 19.06 -4.66
CA PHE A 41 26.20 18.96 -6.00
C PHE A 41 25.57 17.83 -6.81
N GLY A 42 25.27 18.13 -8.09
CA GLY A 42 24.68 17.21 -9.06
C GLY A 42 23.18 16.97 -8.86
N LYS A 43 22.54 16.40 -9.89
CA LYS A 43 21.08 16.21 -9.95
C LYS A 43 20.54 15.29 -8.86
N MET A 44 19.38 15.61 -8.32
CA MET A 44 18.60 14.69 -7.49
C MET A 44 18.21 13.43 -8.29
N LYS A 45 18.46 12.26 -7.70
CA LYS A 45 18.13 10.95 -8.28
C LYS A 45 17.20 10.22 -7.31
N VAL A 46 15.91 10.19 -7.57
CA VAL A 46 14.92 9.81 -6.55
C VAL A 46 14.26 8.47 -6.87
N TYR A 47 14.16 7.63 -5.86
CA TYR A 47 13.36 6.40 -5.89
C TYR A 47 12.51 6.29 -4.62
N ALA A 48 11.51 5.42 -4.67
CA ALA A 48 10.64 5.14 -3.54
C ALA A 48 10.77 3.66 -3.12
N GLU A 49 10.68 3.43 -1.81
CA GLU A 49 10.53 2.11 -1.21
C GLU A 49 9.14 1.98 -0.62
N VAL A 50 8.40 0.97 -1.04
CA VAL A 50 7.04 0.67 -0.58
C VAL A 50 7.10 -0.59 0.26
N SER A 51 6.50 -0.56 1.45
CA SER A 51 6.41 -1.73 2.32
C SER A 51 5.09 -1.77 3.06
N LEU A 52 4.64 -2.98 3.38
CA LEU A 52 3.47 -3.20 4.21
C LEU A 52 3.92 -3.75 5.56
N ASN A 53 3.54 -3.07 6.65
CA ASN A 53 3.96 -3.41 8.02
C ASN A 53 5.49 -3.49 8.19
N GLY A 54 6.24 -2.74 7.37
CA GLY A 54 7.70 -2.77 7.36
C GLY A 54 8.31 -4.07 6.79
N THR A 55 7.49 -4.94 6.19
CA THR A 55 7.91 -6.18 5.54
C THR A 55 7.76 -6.10 4.02
N ASN A 56 8.47 -6.98 3.29
CA ASN A 56 8.39 -7.11 1.83
C ASN A 56 8.54 -5.78 1.10
N THR A 57 9.68 -5.12 1.30
CA THR A 57 9.97 -3.83 0.67
C THR A 57 10.19 -3.98 -0.83
N ILE A 58 9.45 -3.21 -1.61
CA ILE A 58 9.53 -3.13 -3.07
C ILE A 58 10.07 -1.75 -3.44
N LYS A 59 11.05 -1.68 -4.33
CA LYS A 59 11.66 -0.42 -4.77
C LYS A 59 11.22 -0.04 -6.18
N THR A 60 11.01 1.24 -6.41
CA THR A 60 10.82 1.79 -7.77
C THR A 60 12.14 1.89 -8.51
N LYS A 61 12.06 2.13 -9.83
CA LYS A 61 13.23 2.61 -10.59
C LYS A 61 13.61 4.02 -10.10
N VAL A 62 14.90 4.34 -10.20
CA VAL A 62 15.41 5.68 -9.90
C VAL A 62 15.06 6.63 -11.04
N ASP A 63 14.33 7.71 -10.76
CA ASP A 63 14.19 8.86 -11.67
C ASP A 63 15.45 9.72 -11.54
N LYS A 64 16.16 9.91 -12.65
CA LYS A 64 17.42 10.67 -12.72
C LYS A 64 17.26 12.01 -13.42
N GLU A 65 16.08 12.30 -13.97
CA GLU A 65 15.85 13.43 -14.87
C GLU A 65 15.02 14.54 -14.22
N ARG A 66 14.02 14.18 -13.41
CA ARG A 66 13.04 15.16 -12.90
C ARG A 66 13.38 15.75 -11.53
N GLU A 67 14.57 15.45 -11.02
CA GLU A 67 15.14 16.03 -9.80
C GLU A 67 14.20 16.00 -8.58
N THR A 68 13.67 17.15 -8.15
CA THR A 68 12.79 17.28 -6.97
C THR A 68 11.32 16.92 -7.25
N ASN A 69 10.99 16.59 -8.50
CA ASN A 69 9.63 16.24 -8.96
C ASN A 69 9.61 14.89 -9.70
N PRO A 70 10.07 13.79 -9.08
CA PRO A 70 10.21 12.51 -9.74
C PRO A 70 8.88 11.91 -10.19
N MET A 71 8.91 11.14 -11.28
CA MET A 71 7.77 10.39 -11.80
C MET A 71 8.19 8.95 -12.09
N TRP A 72 7.50 8.01 -11.46
CA TRP A 72 7.81 6.58 -11.57
C TRP A 72 6.76 5.80 -12.37
N ASP A 73 5.49 6.18 -12.22
CA ASP A 73 4.35 5.40 -12.73
C ASP A 73 4.50 3.91 -12.41
N PHE A 74 4.81 3.62 -11.15
CA PHE A 74 5.15 2.29 -10.68
C PHE A 74 3.97 1.67 -9.94
N SER A 75 3.66 0.40 -10.22
CA SER A 75 2.63 -0.33 -9.49
C SER A 75 3.17 -1.57 -8.78
N CYS A 76 2.52 -1.91 -7.67
CA CYS A 76 2.80 -3.12 -6.89
C CYS A 76 1.54 -3.62 -6.19
N ASP A 77 1.51 -4.92 -5.93
CA ASP A 77 0.38 -5.60 -5.30
C ASP A 77 0.73 -6.09 -3.89
N PHE A 78 -0.19 -5.87 -2.97
CA PHE A 78 -0.14 -6.44 -1.63
C PHE A 78 -1.41 -7.24 -1.34
N THR A 79 -1.27 -8.29 -0.55
CA THR A 79 -2.40 -9.06 -0.03
C THR A 79 -2.62 -8.61 1.42
N VAL A 80 -3.79 -8.03 1.71
CA VAL A 80 -4.11 -7.45 3.02
C VAL A 80 -5.30 -8.17 3.64
N ASN A 81 -5.23 -8.42 4.95
CA ASN A 81 -6.34 -8.93 5.73
C ASN A 81 -7.07 -7.74 6.37
N LEU A 82 -8.35 -7.53 6.02
CA LEU A 82 -9.12 -6.38 6.52
C LEU A 82 -9.33 -6.38 8.04
N LYS A 83 -9.17 -7.53 8.69
CA LYS A 83 -9.28 -7.67 10.16
C LYS A 83 -8.00 -7.25 10.89
N GLU A 84 -6.89 -7.11 10.18
CA GLU A 84 -5.59 -6.76 10.76
C GLU A 84 -5.23 -5.32 10.40
N ALA A 85 -4.83 -4.55 11.43
CA ALA A 85 -4.31 -3.21 11.22
C ALA A 85 -3.00 -3.31 10.42
N SER A 86 -3.04 -2.85 9.16
CA SER A 86 -1.89 -2.82 8.29
C SER A 86 -1.51 -1.38 7.95
N VAL A 87 -0.22 -1.08 7.98
CA VAL A 87 0.36 0.23 7.67
C VAL A 87 1.14 0.14 6.36
N LEU A 88 0.69 0.89 5.36
CA LEU A 88 1.45 1.15 4.14
C LEU A 88 2.49 2.22 4.45
N THR A 89 3.76 1.89 4.26
CA THR A 89 4.87 2.84 4.40
C THR A 89 5.52 3.06 3.06
N VAL A 90 5.61 4.31 2.63
CA VAL A 90 6.41 4.70 1.47
C VAL A 90 7.52 5.64 1.92
N LYS A 91 8.77 5.28 1.63
CA LYS A 91 9.95 6.09 1.92
C LYS A 91 10.58 6.57 0.63
N LEU A 92 10.93 7.85 0.57
CA LEU A 92 11.60 8.46 -0.59
C LEU A 92 13.08 8.60 -0.30
N TYR A 93 13.91 8.21 -1.25
CA TYR A 93 15.36 8.26 -1.12
C TYR A 93 16.00 8.94 -2.32
N CYS A 94 17.10 9.63 -2.06
CA CYS A 94 18.04 10.06 -3.07
C CYS A 94 19.15 9.01 -3.21
N ASP A 95 19.20 8.34 -4.36
CA ASP A 95 20.25 7.40 -4.75
C ASP A 95 21.59 8.14 -4.81
N ARG A 96 22.63 7.70 -4.09
CA ARG A 96 23.95 8.38 -4.10
C ARG A 96 25.09 7.38 -4.00
N THR A 97 26.23 7.73 -4.57
CA THR A 97 27.46 6.91 -4.54
C THR A 97 27.95 6.63 -3.11
N ARG A 98 27.73 7.55 -2.17
CA ARG A 98 28.10 7.41 -0.75
C ARG A 98 26.88 7.13 0.14
N GLY A 99 26.05 6.19 -0.28
CA GLY A 99 24.88 5.75 0.46
C GLY A 99 23.66 6.66 0.28
N ASP A 100 22.51 6.03 0.14
CA ASP A 100 21.27 6.72 -0.16
C ASP A 100 20.80 7.55 1.03
N LYS A 101 20.24 8.72 0.75
CA LYS A 101 19.72 9.62 1.79
C LYS A 101 18.21 9.60 1.76
N CYS A 102 17.60 9.34 2.90
CA CYS A 102 16.16 9.50 3.07
C CYS A 102 15.80 10.98 2.88
N ILE A 103 14.81 11.24 2.02
CA ILE A 103 14.23 12.55 1.78
C ILE A 103 13.04 12.76 2.73
N GLY A 104 12.24 11.72 2.90
CA GLY A 104 11.04 11.74 3.72
C GLY A 104 10.23 10.46 3.55
N ALA A 105 9.12 10.39 4.28
CA ALA A 105 8.26 9.21 4.27
C ALA A 105 6.79 9.56 4.46
N ILE A 106 5.93 8.64 4.07
CA ILE A 106 4.52 8.63 4.43
C ILE A 106 4.16 7.29 5.06
N GLN A 107 3.19 7.32 5.96
CA GLN A 107 2.60 6.14 6.59
C GLN A 107 1.09 6.31 6.51
N ILE A 108 0.41 5.35 5.91
CA ILE A 108 -1.04 5.37 5.72
C ILE A 108 -1.60 4.07 6.28
N LEU A 109 -2.61 4.15 7.12
CA LEU A 109 -3.36 2.97 7.54
C LEU A 109 -4.15 2.45 6.33
N VAL A 110 -4.06 1.16 6.08
CA VAL A 110 -4.77 0.52 4.98
C VAL A 110 -6.29 0.70 5.15
N SER A 111 -6.81 0.72 6.38
CA SER A 111 -8.20 1.07 6.68
C SER A 111 -8.59 2.47 6.20
N ASP A 112 -7.67 3.43 6.26
CA ASP A 112 -7.94 4.80 5.84
C ASP A 112 -7.96 4.89 4.32
N LEU A 113 -7.12 4.11 3.61
CA LEU A 113 -7.18 4.04 2.15
C LEU A 113 -8.58 3.68 1.68
N PHE A 114 -9.23 2.67 2.27
CA PHE A 114 -10.59 2.26 1.90
C PHE A 114 -11.69 3.33 2.11
N GLN A 115 -11.42 4.41 2.85
CA GLN A 115 -12.38 5.50 3.05
C GLN A 115 -12.36 6.53 1.90
N TRP A 116 -11.31 6.54 1.09
CA TRP A 116 -11.16 7.45 -0.04
C TRP A 116 -11.76 6.84 -1.32
N PRO A 117 -11.99 7.64 -2.37
CA PRO A 117 -12.40 7.09 -3.66
C PRO A 117 -11.24 6.29 -4.30
N GLU A 118 -11.52 5.04 -4.67
CA GLU A 118 -10.59 4.23 -5.44
C GLU A 118 -10.32 4.84 -6.82
N ASN A 119 -9.19 4.46 -7.45
CA ASN A 119 -8.78 4.91 -8.78
C ASN A 119 -8.52 6.42 -8.93
N VAL A 120 -8.58 7.19 -7.84
CA VAL A 120 -8.23 8.61 -7.84
C VAL A 120 -6.80 8.79 -7.36
N ALA A 121 -6.04 9.65 -8.04
CA ALA A 121 -4.71 10.03 -7.56
C ALA A 121 -4.87 11.04 -6.41
N THR A 122 -4.35 10.69 -5.24
CA THR A 122 -4.43 11.51 -4.03
C THR A 122 -3.03 11.92 -3.61
N ALA A 123 -2.88 13.21 -3.30
CA ALA A 123 -1.62 13.79 -2.85
C ALA A 123 -1.50 13.69 -1.33
N TYR A 124 -0.45 13.02 -0.85
CA TYR A 124 -0.13 12.87 0.56
C TYR A 124 1.09 13.73 0.92
N PRO A 125 1.07 14.50 2.02
CA PRO A 125 2.22 15.28 2.46
C PRO A 125 3.35 14.34 2.91
N VAL A 126 4.57 14.59 2.43
CA VAL A 126 5.73 13.78 2.78
C VAL A 126 6.31 14.28 4.11
N ALA A 127 6.25 13.46 5.15
CA ALA A 127 6.84 13.78 6.44
C ALA A 127 8.36 13.96 6.32
N GLY A 128 8.89 14.98 6.98
CA GLY A 128 10.30 15.39 6.86
C GLY A 128 10.56 16.40 5.74
N THR A 129 9.53 16.85 5.03
CA THR A 129 9.63 17.89 3.99
C THR A 129 8.68 19.06 4.28
N THR A 130 9.02 20.26 3.80
CA THR A 130 8.19 21.46 4.01
C THR A 130 6.98 21.50 3.07
N HIS A 131 7.17 21.11 1.80
CA HIS A 131 6.15 21.22 0.75
C HIS A 131 6.01 19.94 -0.08
N GLY A 132 6.77 18.89 0.25
CA GLY A 132 6.82 17.66 -0.53
C GLY A 132 5.49 16.93 -0.49
N LYS A 133 5.03 16.49 -1.66
CA LYS A 133 3.80 15.70 -1.81
C LYS A 133 4.10 14.44 -2.61
N LEU A 134 3.44 13.34 -2.26
CA LEU A 134 3.51 12.08 -2.97
C LEU A 134 2.12 11.73 -3.51
N ASN A 135 2.02 11.56 -4.83
CA ASN A 135 0.78 11.20 -5.51
C ASN A 135 0.66 9.68 -5.60
N ILE A 136 -0.36 9.14 -4.92
CA ILE A 136 -0.66 7.70 -4.89
C ILE A 136 -2.06 7.47 -5.41
N ARG A 137 -2.23 6.40 -6.17
CA ARG A 137 -3.52 5.82 -6.53
C ARG A 137 -3.56 4.40 -6.01
N TYR A 138 -4.73 3.95 -5.57
CA TYR A 138 -4.93 2.55 -5.23
C TYR A 138 -6.22 2.02 -5.86
N THR A 139 -6.24 0.70 -6.03
CA THR A 139 -7.41 -0.06 -6.43
C THR A 139 -7.47 -1.34 -5.63
N THR A 140 -8.67 -1.85 -5.39
CA THR A 140 -8.85 -3.09 -4.66
C THR A 140 -9.48 -4.14 -5.56
N SER A 141 -9.10 -5.39 -5.35
CA SER A 141 -9.79 -6.52 -5.98
C SER A 141 -9.95 -7.65 -4.97
N LEU A 142 -11.10 -8.33 -5.04
CA LEU A 142 -11.34 -9.49 -4.19
C LEU A 142 -10.27 -10.55 -4.49
N ALA A 143 -9.50 -10.95 -3.46
CA ALA A 143 -8.67 -12.13 -3.59
C ALA A 143 -9.63 -13.31 -3.70
N ARG A 144 -9.71 -13.94 -4.88
CA ARG A 144 -10.47 -15.19 -5.03
C ARG A 144 -9.94 -16.17 -4.00
N GLN A 145 -10.73 -16.47 -2.98
CA GLN A 145 -10.44 -17.56 -2.06
C GLN A 145 -10.38 -18.83 -2.90
N ALA A 146 -9.18 -19.35 -3.13
CA ALA A 146 -9.02 -20.76 -3.42
C ALA A 146 -9.33 -21.50 -2.11
N CYS A 147 -10.62 -21.64 -1.81
CA CYS A 147 -11.05 -22.65 -0.86
C CYS A 147 -10.58 -23.97 -1.43
N HIS A 148 -9.43 -24.46 -0.94
CA HIS A 148 -9.03 -25.83 -1.17
C HIS A 148 -10.17 -26.69 -0.64
N ARG A 149 -11.01 -27.20 -1.54
CA ARG A 149 -11.81 -28.37 -1.24
C ARG A 149 -10.80 -29.46 -0.95
N SER A 150 -10.68 -29.88 0.31
CA SER A 150 -10.10 -31.17 0.62
C SER A 150 -10.90 -32.22 -0.18
N PRO A 151 -10.27 -33.00 -1.07
CA PRO A 151 -10.89 -34.22 -1.55
C PRO A 151 -10.81 -35.23 -0.41
N CYS A 152 -11.99 -35.58 0.11
CA CYS A 152 -12.37 -36.69 0.99
C CYS A 152 -11.39 -37.14 2.09
#